data_AF-A0A640W3X6-F1
#
_entry.id   AF-A0A640W3X6-F1
#
_cell.length_a   1.000
_cell.length_b   1.000
_cell.length_c   1.000
_cell.angle_alpha   90.00
_cell.angle_beta   90.00
_cell.angle_gamma   90.00
#
_symmetry.space_group_name_H-M   'P 1'
#
loop_
_entity.id
_entity.type
_entity.pdbx_description
1 polymer ?
#
loop_
_entity_poly.entity_id
_entity_poly.type
_entity_poly.pdbx_seq_one_letter_code
_entity_poly.pdbx_strand_id
1 'polypeptide(L)'
;MDRKTLLKAIFVISLLYFIWLIMAVANETFWSYNLYLSFKTWSIIGMIAYAAFIIIEVLLYITAPKEEEEEIKIVSEAIKKIVCSNCKTVFTIRDTGVRPLKYKCPNCGMEGVLRGKSVKGKRLAIECDKCGNEFEIFDTGERPLKYKCPVCHYQGVLS
;
A
#
# COMPACT_ATOMS: atom_id res chain seq x y z
N MET A 1 7.45 21.01 -19.02
CA MET A 1 7.63 19.82 -19.88
C MET A 1 7.83 18.63 -18.95
N ASP A 2 7.07 17.56 -19.14
CA ASP A 2 7.08 16.43 -18.21
C ASP A 2 8.46 15.72 -18.22
N ARG A 3 8.96 15.24 -17.06
CA ARG A 3 10.33 14.68 -16.93
C ARG A 3 10.58 13.54 -17.90
N LYS A 4 9.56 12.69 -18.07
CA LYS A 4 9.56 11.56 -19.02
C LYS A 4 9.67 12.04 -20.47
N THR A 5 9.05 13.16 -20.79
CA THR A 5 9.12 13.80 -22.12
C THR A 5 10.50 14.43 -22.34
N LEU A 6 11.12 14.98 -21.29
CA LEU A 6 12.46 15.55 -21.31
C LEU A 6 13.54 14.47 -21.53
N LEU A 7 13.45 13.34 -20.82
CA LEU A 7 14.33 12.17 -21.03
C LEU A 7 14.19 11.57 -22.44
N LYS A 8 12.96 11.43 -22.94
CA LYS A 8 12.73 10.98 -24.33
C LYS A 8 13.34 11.92 -25.35
N ALA A 9 13.23 13.23 -25.14
CA ALA A 9 13.81 14.22 -26.02
C ALA A 9 15.35 14.14 -26.01
N ILE A 10 15.98 14.03 -24.83
CA ILE A 10 17.44 13.88 -24.72
C ILE A 10 17.92 12.61 -25.43
N PHE A 11 17.24 11.47 -25.22
CA PHE A 11 17.57 10.22 -25.89
C PHE A 11 17.50 10.34 -27.42
N VAL A 12 16.44 10.96 -27.94
CA VAL A 12 16.27 11.18 -29.39
C VAL A 12 17.36 12.11 -29.93
N ILE A 13 17.71 13.17 -29.20
CA ILE A 13 18.79 14.09 -29.59
C ILE A 13 20.14 13.36 -29.62
N SER A 14 20.43 12.52 -28.62
CA SER A 14 21.65 11.71 -28.57
C SER A 14 21.73 10.72 -29.74
N LEU A 15 20.62 10.04 -30.06
CA LEU A 15 20.53 9.13 -31.20
C LEU A 15 20.77 9.86 -32.54
N LEU A 16 20.14 11.01 -32.73
CA LEU A 16 20.33 11.84 -33.94
C LEU A 16 21.78 12.33 -34.06
N TYR A 17 22.40 12.69 -32.94
CA TYR A 17 23.81 13.08 -32.91
C TYR A 17 24.74 11.93 -33.30
N PHE A 18 24.47 10.73 -32.81
CA PHE A 18 25.22 9.53 -33.17
C PHE A 18 25.09 9.20 -34.67
N ILE A 19 23.88 9.29 -35.22
CA ILE A 19 23.63 9.10 -36.66
C ILE A 19 24.38 10.16 -37.47
N TRP A 20 24.40 11.41 -37.01
CA TRP A 20 25.15 12.48 -37.66
C TRP A 20 26.65 12.21 -37.69
N LEU A 21 27.23 11.69 -36.60
CA LEU A 21 28.64 11.25 -36.57
C LEU A 21 28.92 10.14 -37.60
N ILE A 22 28.03 9.15 -37.72
CA ILE A 22 28.15 8.09 -38.73
C ILE A 22 28.10 8.69 -40.15
N MET A 23 27.20 9.63 -40.41
CA MET A 23 27.11 10.29 -41.72
C MET A 23 28.36 11.11 -42.04
N ALA A 24 28.94 11.81 -41.05
CA ALA A 24 30.20 12.53 -41.24
C ALA A 24 31.36 11.59 -41.61
N VAL A 25 31.46 10.44 -40.93
CA VAL A 25 32.44 9.38 -41.25
C VAL A 25 32.20 8.84 -42.67
N ALA A 26 30.95 8.48 -42.99
CA ALA A 26 30.61 7.88 -44.27
C ALA A 26 30.87 8.84 -45.44
N ASN A 27 30.51 10.12 -45.28
CA ASN A 27 30.72 11.14 -46.30
C ASN A 27 32.20 11.30 -46.68
N GLU A 28 33.09 11.26 -45.69
CA GLU A 28 34.53 11.37 -45.92
C GLU A 28 35.14 10.09 -46.49
N THR A 29 34.69 8.93 -45.99
CA THR A 29 35.23 7.62 -46.40
C THR A 29 34.78 7.21 -47.80
N PHE A 30 33.54 7.52 -48.16
CA PHE A 30 32.92 7.04 -49.40
C PHE A 30 32.72 8.12 -50.47
N TRP A 31 32.55 9.39 -50.08
CA TRP A 31 32.12 10.44 -51.01
C TRP A 31 33.11 11.61 -51.17
N SER A 32 34.19 11.66 -50.37
CA SER A 32 35.32 12.61 -50.50
C SER A 32 34.95 14.09 -50.68
N TYR A 33 33.80 14.51 -50.17
CA TYR A 33 33.44 15.93 -50.15
C TYR A 33 34.25 16.66 -49.06
N ASN A 34 34.82 17.82 -49.40
CA ASN A 34 35.55 18.65 -48.43
C ASN A 34 34.58 19.28 -47.42
N LEU A 35 34.52 18.71 -46.21
CA LEU A 35 33.83 19.31 -45.08
C LEU A 35 34.62 20.53 -44.58
N TYR A 36 33.92 21.53 -44.05
CA TYR A 36 34.50 22.82 -43.59
C TYR A 36 35.55 22.67 -42.47
N LEU A 37 35.50 21.55 -41.74
CA LEU A 37 36.48 21.16 -40.71
C LEU A 37 36.92 19.72 -41.02
N SER A 38 38.18 19.40 -40.75
CA SER A 38 38.71 18.04 -40.92
C SER A 38 37.98 17.03 -40.05
N PHE A 39 37.94 15.76 -40.46
CA PHE A 39 37.41 14.64 -39.68
C PHE A 39 37.83 14.67 -38.21
N LYS A 40 39.13 14.92 -38.01
CA LYS A 40 39.78 14.87 -36.71
C LYS A 40 39.22 15.94 -35.78
N THR A 41 38.92 17.12 -36.32
CA THR A 41 38.34 18.21 -35.54
C THR A 41 36.88 17.94 -35.22
N TRP A 42 36.11 17.43 -36.19
CA TRP A 42 34.71 17.08 -35.98
C TRP A 42 34.51 15.91 -35.02
N SER A 43 35.36 14.89 -35.08
CA SER A 43 35.33 13.75 -34.17
C SER A 43 35.69 14.15 -32.73
N ILE A 44 36.64 15.08 -32.55
CA ILE A 44 36.96 15.62 -31.22
C ILE A 44 35.78 16.40 -30.64
N ILE A 45 35.17 17.30 -31.42
CA ILE A 45 33.96 18.04 -31.00
C ILE A 45 32.81 17.06 -30.71
N GLY A 46 32.68 16.05 -31.57
CA GLY A 46 31.85 14.85 -31.44
C GLY A 46 31.90 14.21 -30.06
N MET A 47 33.10 13.77 -29.70
CA MET A 47 33.36 13.06 -28.46
C MET A 47 33.10 13.94 -27.24
N ILE A 48 33.48 15.22 -27.27
CA ILE A 48 33.26 16.15 -26.16
C ILE A 48 31.77 16.38 -25.93
N ALA A 49 30.99 16.63 -26.99
CA ALA A 49 29.56 16.83 -26.89
C ALA A 49 28.83 15.57 -26.41
N TYR A 50 29.21 14.40 -26.92
CA TYR A 50 28.63 13.12 -26.49
C TYR A 50 28.92 12.81 -25.02
N ALA A 51 30.15 13.06 -24.57
CA ALA A 51 30.51 12.92 -23.16
C ALA A 51 29.67 13.85 -22.27
N ALA A 52 29.42 15.10 -22.71
CA ALA A 52 28.54 16.02 -21.99
C ALA A 52 27.09 15.50 -21.91
N PHE A 53 26.57 14.89 -22.98
CA PHE A 53 25.24 14.27 -22.96
C PHE A 53 25.13 13.14 -21.93
N ILE A 54 26.11 12.24 -21.89
CA ILE A 54 26.13 11.15 -20.90
C ILE A 54 26.16 11.70 -19.48
N ILE A 55 27.00 12.71 -19.22
CA ILE A 55 27.08 13.33 -17.89
C ILE A 55 25.74 13.94 -17.49
N ILE A 56 25.05 14.61 -18.42
CA ILE A 56 23.72 15.17 -18.17
C ILE A 56 22.71 14.06 -17.87
N GLU A 57 22.70 12.96 -18.62
CA GLU A 57 21.80 11.83 -18.35
C GLU A 57 22.04 11.21 -16.97
N VAL A 58 23.31 11.02 -16.59
CA VAL A 58 23.68 10.49 -15.26
C VAL A 58 23.25 11.45 -14.16
N LEU A 59 23.48 12.75 -14.33
CA LEU A 59 23.04 13.76 -13.35
C LEU A 59 21.52 13.78 -13.21
N LEU A 60 20.77 13.69 -14.32
CA LEU A 60 19.31 13.61 -14.30
C LEU A 60 18.81 12.32 -13.64
N TYR A 61 19.51 11.20 -13.84
CA TYR A 61 19.19 9.93 -13.19
C TYR A 61 19.43 9.97 -11.68
N ILE A 62 20.56 10.53 -11.23
CA ILE A 62 20.89 10.60 -9.79
C ILE A 62 20.01 11.63 -9.06
N THR A 63 19.71 12.75 -9.70
CA THR A 63 18.81 13.78 -9.14
C THR A 63 17.33 13.41 -9.28
N ALA A 64 17.01 12.32 -9.97
CA ALA A 64 15.66 11.81 -9.99
C ALA A 64 15.28 11.44 -8.55
N PRO A 65 14.24 12.07 -7.96
CA PRO A 65 13.64 11.50 -6.77
C PRO A 65 13.27 10.06 -7.10
N LYS A 66 13.75 9.11 -6.29
CA LYS A 66 13.19 7.76 -6.28
C LYS A 66 11.69 7.95 -6.18
N GLU A 67 10.96 7.48 -7.17
CA GLU A 67 9.52 7.27 -7.00
C GLU A 67 9.46 6.30 -5.83
N GLU A 68 9.13 6.83 -4.65
CA GLU A 68 8.62 6.02 -3.57
C GLU A 68 7.45 5.30 -4.23
N GLU A 69 7.64 4.00 -4.47
CA GLU A 69 6.53 3.12 -4.79
C GLU A 69 5.47 3.51 -3.78
N GLU A 70 4.34 4.05 -4.26
CA GLU A 70 3.20 4.29 -3.40
C GLU A 70 2.93 2.93 -2.79
N GLU A 71 3.42 2.74 -1.56
CA GLU A 71 3.04 1.62 -0.74
C GLU A 71 1.54 1.73 -0.75
N ILE A 72 0.90 0.84 -1.51
CA ILE A 72 -0.51 0.61 -1.40
C ILE A 72 -0.64 0.32 0.07
N LYS A 73 -1.09 1.32 0.83
CA LYS A 73 -1.62 1.13 2.17
C LYS A 73 -2.77 0.17 1.90
N ILE A 74 -2.46 -1.12 1.96
CA ILE A 74 -3.38 -2.12 2.40
C ILE A 74 -3.82 -1.51 3.72
N VAL A 75 -4.97 -0.83 3.69
CA VAL A 75 -5.66 -0.38 4.88
C VAL A 75 -5.67 -1.64 5.70
N SER A 76 -4.77 -1.69 6.68
CA SER A 76 -4.55 -2.90 7.43
C SER A 76 -5.93 -3.24 7.93
N GLU A 77 -6.45 -4.39 7.47
CA GLU A 77 -7.76 -4.86 7.88
C GLU A 77 -7.66 -4.96 9.40
N ALA A 78 -8.04 -3.90 10.10
CA ALA A 78 -7.74 -3.77 11.51
C ALA A 78 -8.73 -4.70 12.17
N ILE A 79 -8.29 -5.93 12.45
CA ILE A 79 -9.08 -6.95 13.11
C ILE A 79 -9.40 -6.41 14.50
N LYS A 80 -10.63 -5.94 14.70
CA LYS A 80 -11.09 -5.40 15.97
C LYS A 80 -11.84 -6.47 16.74
N LYS A 81 -11.41 -6.70 17.98
CA LYS A 81 -12.10 -7.56 18.94
C LYS A 81 -13.23 -6.78 19.60
N ILE A 82 -14.44 -7.31 19.55
CA ILE A 82 -15.66 -6.66 20.01
C ILE A 82 -16.44 -7.59 20.94
N VAL A 83 -17.21 -6.99 21.83
CA VAL A 83 -18.08 -7.70 22.78
C VAL A 83 -19.52 -7.42 22.40
N CYS A 84 -20.33 -8.47 22.21
CA CYS A 84 -21.76 -8.31 21.98
C CYS A 84 -22.44 -7.69 23.21
N SER A 85 -23.23 -6.64 23.03
CA SER A 85 -23.99 -6.01 24.13
C SER A 85 -25.05 -6.95 24.73
N ASN A 86 -25.59 -7.88 23.94
CA ASN A 86 -26.69 -8.75 24.35
C ASN A 86 -26.22 -10.04 25.04
N CYS A 87 -25.35 -10.82 24.40
CA CYS A 87 -24.91 -12.12 24.93
C CYS A 87 -23.49 -12.10 25.50
N LYS A 88 -22.82 -10.94 25.53
CA LYS A 88 -21.44 -10.72 26.04
C LYS A 88 -20.37 -11.61 25.40
N THR A 89 -20.69 -12.28 24.29
CA THR A 89 -19.74 -13.06 23.49
C THR A 89 -18.72 -12.14 22.86
N VAL A 90 -17.46 -12.57 22.91
CA VAL A 90 -16.33 -11.83 22.34
C VAL A 90 -15.97 -12.43 20.99
N PHE A 91 -15.91 -11.61 19.95
CA PHE A 91 -15.59 -12.03 18.58
C PHE A 91 -14.84 -10.93 17.83
N THR A 92 -14.25 -11.27 16.70
CA THR A 92 -13.48 -10.33 15.88
C THR A 92 -14.27 -9.91 14.64
N ILE A 93 -14.14 -8.64 14.26
CA ILE A 93 -14.70 -8.08 13.01
C ILE A 93 -13.62 -7.36 12.23
N ARG A 94 -13.75 -7.36 10.90
CA ARG A 94 -12.89 -6.58 10.00
C ARG A 94 -13.37 -5.14 9.97
N ASP A 95 -12.50 -4.19 10.29
CA ASP A 95 -12.82 -2.76 10.20
C ASP A 95 -12.69 -2.29 8.74
N THR A 96 -13.82 -2.14 8.05
CA THR A 96 -13.92 -1.67 6.66
C THR A 96 -13.61 -0.18 6.49
N GLY A 97 -13.36 0.56 7.58
CA GLY A 97 -13.16 2.02 7.55
C GLY A 97 -14.45 2.84 7.38
N VAL A 98 -15.55 2.23 6.92
CA VAL A 98 -16.86 2.88 6.78
C VAL A 98 -17.56 2.98 8.16
N ARG A 99 -18.24 4.11 8.40
CA ARG A 99 -18.99 4.38 9.64
C ARG A 99 -20.45 4.71 9.31
N PRO A 100 -21.44 4.24 10.09
CA PRO A 100 -21.32 3.37 11.27
C PRO A 100 -20.92 1.93 10.90
N LEU A 101 -19.98 1.34 11.66
CA LEU A 101 -19.56 -0.06 11.46
C LEU A 101 -20.60 -1.00 12.08
N LYS A 102 -21.44 -1.60 11.23
CA LYS A 102 -22.47 -2.56 11.62
C LYS A 102 -21.86 -3.97 11.73
N TYR A 103 -22.33 -4.76 12.69
CA TYR A 103 -21.93 -6.15 12.87
C TYR A 103 -23.12 -7.02 13.26
N LYS A 104 -23.04 -8.33 12.99
CA LYS A 104 -24.00 -9.35 13.47
C LYS A 104 -23.29 -10.30 14.41
N CYS A 105 -23.83 -10.54 15.60
CA CYS A 105 -23.21 -11.42 16.58
C CYS A 105 -23.32 -12.89 16.12
N PRO A 106 -22.20 -13.65 16.08
CA PRO A 106 -22.22 -15.05 15.65
C PRO A 106 -22.93 -15.98 16.65
N ASN A 107 -23.04 -15.60 17.92
CA ASN A 107 -23.70 -16.42 18.95
C ASN A 107 -25.21 -16.15 19.06
N CYS A 108 -25.61 -14.87 19.18
CA CYS A 108 -27.02 -14.53 19.38
C CYS A 108 -27.76 -14.04 18.14
N GLY A 109 -27.05 -13.81 17.02
CA GLY A 109 -27.64 -13.30 15.78
C GLY A 109 -28.05 -11.82 15.79
N MET A 110 -27.89 -11.12 16.91
CA MET A 110 -28.29 -9.72 17.05
C MET A 110 -27.35 -8.78 16.29
N GLU A 111 -27.94 -7.78 15.64
CA GLU A 111 -27.21 -6.71 14.96
C GLU A 111 -26.80 -5.60 15.94
N GLY A 112 -25.60 -5.07 15.77
CA GLY A 112 -25.05 -3.99 16.59
C GLY A 112 -24.23 -3.01 15.78
N VAL A 113 -23.99 -1.83 16.37
CA VAL A 113 -23.16 -0.77 15.78
C VAL A 113 -21.96 -0.52 16.68
N LEU A 114 -20.75 -0.57 16.13
CA LEU A 114 -19.53 -0.25 16.86
C LEU A 114 -19.39 1.28 17.01
N ARG A 115 -19.58 1.79 18.23
CA ARG A 115 -19.47 3.23 18.57
C ARG A 115 -18.09 3.65 19.09
N GLY A 116 -17.07 2.79 18.97
CA GLY A 116 -15.70 3.12 19.40
C GLY A 116 -15.48 3.29 20.91
N LYS A 117 -16.45 2.90 21.75
CA LYS A 117 -16.29 2.92 23.21
C LYS A 117 -15.49 1.69 23.66
N SER A 118 -14.36 1.90 24.33
CA SER A 118 -13.65 0.85 25.04
C SER A 118 -14.36 0.55 26.35
N VAL A 119 -14.66 -0.72 26.61
CA VAL A 119 -15.33 -1.14 27.85
C VAL A 119 -14.32 -1.89 28.70
N LYS A 120 -14.11 -1.44 29.95
CA LYS A 120 -13.30 -2.18 30.93
C LYS A 120 -14.13 -3.34 31.48
N GLY A 121 -13.49 -4.50 31.65
CA GLY A 121 -14.14 -5.70 32.16
C GLY A 121 -13.16 -6.84 32.37
N LYS A 122 -13.63 -7.93 32.97
CA LYS A 122 -12.85 -9.14 33.22
C LYS A 122 -13.43 -10.30 32.44
N ARG A 123 -12.59 -11.25 32.02
CA ARG A 123 -13.06 -12.53 31.51
C ARG A 123 -13.43 -13.42 32.68
N LEU A 124 -14.61 -14.00 32.63
CA LEU A 124 -15.12 -14.93 33.63
C LEU A 124 -15.44 -16.24 32.91
N ALA A 125 -14.86 -17.35 33.36
CA ALA A 125 -15.28 -18.68 32.94
C ALA A 125 -16.54 -19.05 33.71
N ILE A 126 -17.59 -19.46 32.99
CA ILE A 126 -18.86 -19.86 33.57
C ILE A 126 -19.29 -21.20 33.00
N GLU A 127 -19.96 -22.00 33.82
CA GLU A 127 -20.59 -23.24 33.41
C GLU A 127 -22.08 -22.99 33.12
N CYS A 128 -22.61 -23.57 32.05
CA CYS A 128 -24.02 -23.45 31.73
C CYS A 128 -24.87 -24.38 32.61
N ASP A 129 -25.77 -23.82 33.43
CA ASP A 129 -26.71 -24.58 34.27
C ASP A 129 -27.55 -25.64 33.52
N LYS A 130 -27.78 -25.45 32.22
CA LYS A 130 -28.64 -26.34 31.41
C LYS A 130 -27.88 -27.47 30.72
N CYS A 131 -26.62 -27.26 30.33
CA CYS A 131 -25.89 -28.22 29.49
C CYS A 131 -24.48 -28.55 29.99
N GLY A 132 -24.05 -27.98 31.11
CA GLY A 132 -22.72 -28.19 31.69
C GLY A 132 -21.56 -27.63 30.84
N ASN A 133 -21.85 -26.95 29.73
CA ASN A 133 -20.80 -26.41 28.89
C ASN A 133 -20.11 -25.24 29.58
N GLU A 134 -18.81 -25.33 29.76
CA GLU A 134 -17.95 -24.23 30.22
C GLU A 134 -17.61 -23.27 29.06
N PHE A 135 -17.72 -21.97 29.30
CA PHE A 135 -17.35 -20.94 28.31
C PHE A 135 -16.98 -19.61 28.97
N GLU A 136 -16.20 -18.81 28.25
CA GLU A 136 -15.80 -17.47 28.72
C GLU A 136 -16.88 -16.43 28.37
N ILE A 137 -17.24 -15.60 29.36
CA ILE A 137 -18.01 -14.36 29.17
C ILE A 137 -17.20 -13.14 29.61
N PHE A 138 -17.55 -11.98 29.07
CA PHE A 138 -16.93 -10.71 29.47
C PHE A 138 -17.82 -9.97 30.47
N ASP A 139 -17.37 -9.88 31.72
CA ASP A 139 -18.06 -9.15 32.78
C ASP A 139 -17.66 -7.68 32.74
N THR A 140 -18.62 -6.82 32.39
CA THR A 140 -18.46 -5.36 32.34
C THR A 140 -18.69 -4.68 33.69
N GLY A 141 -18.99 -5.44 34.75
CA GLY A 141 -19.34 -4.93 36.08
C GLY A 141 -20.80 -4.49 36.21
N GLU A 142 -21.59 -4.57 35.14
CA GLU A 142 -23.03 -4.32 35.17
C GLU A 142 -23.77 -5.54 35.74
N ARG A 143 -24.74 -5.31 36.62
CA ARG A 143 -25.61 -6.34 37.20
C ARG A 143 -27.09 -5.99 36.97
N PRO A 144 -27.97 -6.98 36.72
CA PRO A 144 -27.67 -8.41 36.59
C PRO A 144 -26.96 -8.73 35.25
N LEU A 145 -25.93 -9.58 35.28
CA LEU A 145 -25.14 -9.94 34.11
C LEU A 145 -25.84 -11.05 33.32
N LYS A 146 -26.46 -10.68 32.20
CA LYS A 146 -27.12 -11.61 31.30
C LYS A 146 -26.12 -12.25 30.34
N TYR A 147 -26.21 -13.56 30.15
CA TYR A 147 -25.37 -14.31 29.20
C TYR A 147 -26.20 -15.32 28.40
N LYS A 148 -25.67 -15.79 27.27
CA LYS A 148 -26.29 -16.85 26.46
C LYS A 148 -25.28 -17.95 26.17
N CYS A 149 -25.63 -19.19 26.51
CA CYS A 149 -24.78 -20.35 26.25
C CYS A 149 -24.54 -20.54 24.74
N PRO A 150 -23.29 -20.77 24.30
CA PRO A 150 -22.99 -20.99 22.88
C PRO A 150 -23.48 -22.35 22.35
N VAL A 151 -23.65 -23.35 23.22
CA VAL A 151 -24.04 -24.70 22.82
C VAL A 151 -25.56 -24.87 22.81
N CYS A 152 -26.23 -24.60 23.94
CA CYS A 152 -27.66 -24.85 24.09
C CYS A 152 -28.52 -23.59 23.96
N HIS A 153 -27.91 -22.42 23.74
CA HIS A 153 -28.59 -21.14 23.59
C HIS A 153 -29.47 -20.70 24.77
N TYR A 154 -29.34 -21.35 25.93
CA TYR A 154 -30.00 -20.96 27.17
C TYR A 154 -29.54 -19.56 27.64
N GLN A 155 -30.47 -18.77 28.17
CA GLN A 155 -30.20 -17.46 28.74
C GLN A 155 -30.08 -17.58 30.26
N GLY A 156 -28.90 -17.29 30.78
CA GLY A 156 -28.64 -17.28 32.22
C GLY A 156 -28.40 -15.86 32.73
N VAL A 157 -28.51 -15.70 34.04
CA VAL A 157 -28.33 -14.43 34.74
C VAL A 157 -27.43 -14.64 35.95
N LEU A 158 -26.34 -13.87 36.03
CA LEU A 158 -25.49 -13.80 37.21
C LEU A 158 -25.80 -12.53 38.00
N SER A 159 -26.16 -12.71 39.26
CA SER A 159 -26.38 -11.64 40.25
C SER A 159 -25.07 -11.05 40.75
#